data_AF-A0A814I1E8-F1
#
_entry.id   AF-A0A814I1E8-F1
#
_cell.length_a   1.000
_cell.length_b   1.000
_cell.length_c   1.000
_cell.angle_alpha   90.00
_cell.angle_beta   90.00
_cell.angle_gamma   90.00
#
_symmetry.space_group_name_H-M   'P 1'
#
loop_
_entity.id
_entity.type
_entity.pdbx_description
1 polymer ?
#
loop_
_entity_poly.entity_id
_entity_poly.type
_entity_poly.pdbx_seq_one_letter_code
_entity_poly.pdbx_strand_id
1 'polypeptide(L)'
;MASLDSTIVRVVDDIKKSDSDSWNYRGLELSNEMLVVLISHPNIDKAATALDVSVGNLADSRDVPGTAHYLEHMLFMGSSKVNFYLRFLIMKIII
;
A
#
# COMPACT_ATOMS: atom_id res chain seq x y z
N MET A 1 16.80 -14.77 -12.70
CA MET A 1 15.34 -14.97 -12.63
C MET A 1 15.03 -15.51 -11.24
N ALA A 2 14.74 -14.62 -10.27
CA ALA A 2 14.32 -15.05 -8.94
C ALA A 2 12.89 -15.65 -9.06
N SER A 3 12.67 -16.85 -8.54
CA SER A 3 11.36 -17.51 -8.62
C SER A 3 10.33 -16.71 -7.83
N LEU A 4 9.19 -16.41 -8.47
CA LEU A 4 8.05 -15.75 -7.81
C LEU A 4 7.59 -16.51 -6.55
N ASP A 5 7.81 -17.83 -6.51
CA ASP A 5 7.47 -18.71 -5.40
C ASP A 5 8.22 -18.40 -4.10
N SER A 6 9.36 -17.70 -4.15
CA SER A 6 10.12 -17.34 -2.93
C SER A 6 9.62 -16.05 -2.26
N THR A 7 8.74 -15.30 -2.93
CA THR A 7 8.30 -13.97 -2.47
C THR A 7 6.90 -13.99 -1.86
N ILE A 8 6.06 -14.94 -2.24
CA ILE A 8 4.67 -15.04 -1.75
C ILE A 8 4.58 -16.19 -0.77
N VAL A 9 4.24 -15.89 0.47
CA VAL A 9 4.12 -16.88 1.56
C VAL A 9 2.70 -17.44 1.62
N ARG A 10 1.69 -16.59 1.37
CA ARG A 10 0.28 -16.99 1.46
C ARG A 10 -0.55 -16.31 0.39
N VAL A 11 -1.54 -17.05 -0.11
CA VAL A 11 -2.57 -16.57 -1.03
C VAL A 11 -3.95 -16.84 -0.44
N VAL A 12 -4.86 -15.88 -0.54
CA VAL A 12 -6.25 -15.97 -0.09
C VAL A 12 -7.17 -15.47 -1.21
N ASP A 13 -7.89 -16.38 -1.87
CA ASP A 13 -8.82 -16.03 -2.95
C ASP A 13 -10.27 -15.82 -2.45
N ASP A 14 -10.66 -16.45 -1.34
CA ASP A 14 -12.04 -16.38 -0.82
C ASP A 14 -12.22 -15.18 0.15
N ILE A 15 -12.18 -13.97 -0.42
CA ILE A 15 -12.43 -12.74 0.34
C ILE A 15 -13.93 -12.46 0.35
N LYS A 16 -14.51 -12.38 1.55
CA LYS A 16 -15.92 -12.03 1.76
C LYS A 16 -16.23 -10.68 1.12
N LYS A 17 -17.19 -10.68 0.20
CA LYS A 17 -17.70 -9.48 -0.49
C LYS A 17 -19.23 -9.44 -0.45
N SER A 18 -19.80 -8.34 -0.91
CA SER A 18 -21.26 -8.20 -1.09
C SER A 18 -21.73 -9.03 -2.28
N ASP A 19 -22.96 -9.53 -2.24
CA ASP A 19 -23.55 -10.31 -3.34
C ASP A 19 -23.66 -9.50 -4.65
N SER A 20 -23.79 -8.18 -4.54
CA SER A 20 -23.84 -7.26 -5.69
C SER A 20 -22.47 -6.88 -6.25
N ASP A 21 -21.37 -7.31 -5.61
CA ASP A 21 -20.01 -6.91 -5.97
C ASP A 21 -19.39 -7.86 -7.00
N SER A 22 -19.24 -7.37 -8.22
CA SER A 22 -18.67 -8.11 -9.36
C SER A 22 -17.14 -8.09 -9.42
N TRP A 23 -16.46 -7.43 -8.48
CA TRP A 23 -15.01 -7.31 -8.49
C TRP A 23 -14.36 -8.61 -8.00
N ASN A 24 -13.15 -8.87 -8.49
CA ASN A 24 -12.32 -9.99 -8.07
C ASN A 24 -11.29 -9.51 -7.06
N TYR A 25 -11.18 -10.22 -5.95
CA TYR A 25 -10.28 -9.89 -4.85
C TYR A 25 -9.29 -11.03 -4.63
N ARG A 26 -8.05 -10.70 -4.30
CA ARG A 26 -7.04 -11.67 -3.87
C ARG A 26 -6.16 -11.06 -2.79
N GLY A 27 -6.07 -11.73 -1.65
CA GLY A 27 -5.15 -11.41 -0.58
C GLY A 27 -3.82 -12.14 -0.77
N LEU A 28 -2.72 -11.45 -0.51
CA LEU A 28 -1.38 -12.01 -0.51
C LEU A 28 -0.66 -11.63 0.79
N GLU A 29 0.16 -12.54 1.28
CA GLU A 29 1.17 -12.27 2.30
C GLU A 29 2.53 -12.48 1.65
N LEU A 30 3.35 -11.43 1.63
CA LEU A 30 4.68 -11.47 1.07
C LEU A 30 5.70 -11.98 2.10
N SER A 31 6.88 -12.41 1.64
CA SER A 31 7.95 -12.93 2.50
C SER A 31 8.58 -11.88 3.42
N ASN A 32 8.29 -10.60 3.19
CA ASN A 32 8.61 -9.49 4.08
C ASN A 32 7.44 -9.09 5.01
N GLU A 33 6.46 -10.00 5.19
CA GLU A 33 5.30 -9.84 6.07
C GLU A 33 4.31 -8.76 5.61
N MET A 34 4.49 -8.19 4.42
CA MET A 34 3.56 -7.22 3.87
C MET A 34 2.27 -7.91 3.41
N LEU A 35 1.15 -7.38 3.89
CA LEU A 35 -0.19 -7.78 3.46
C LEU A 35 -0.60 -6.95 2.24
N VAL A 36 -1.02 -7.63 1.18
CA VAL A 36 -1.44 -7.00 -0.08
C VAL A 36 -2.83 -7.49 -0.44
N VAL A 37 -3.72 -6.57 -0.83
CA VAL A 37 -5.00 -6.90 -1.43
C VAL A 37 -5.01 -6.44 -2.87
N LEU A 38 -5.12 -7.40 -3.78
CA LEU A 38 -5.31 -7.16 -5.21
C LEU A 38 -6.79 -7.10 -5.52
N ILE A 39 -7.17 -6.12 -6.33
CA ILE A 39 -8.54 -5.87 -6.73
C ILE A 39 -8.55 -5.74 -8.25
N SER A 40 -9.40 -6.52 -8.92
CA SER A 40 -9.48 -6.57 -10.38
C SER A 40 -10.92 -6.50 -10.86
N HIS A 41 -11.17 -5.61 -11.82
CA HIS A 41 -12.44 -5.53 -12.52
C HIS A 41 -12.17 -5.18 -14.00
N PRO A 42 -12.75 -5.91 -14.97
CA PRO A 42 -12.44 -5.73 -16.40
C PRO A 42 -12.75 -4.34 -16.98
N ASN A 43 -13.67 -3.58 -16.38
CA ASN A 43 -14.19 -2.33 -16.95
C ASN A 43 -13.73 -1.08 -16.19
N ILE A 44 -12.52 -1.08 -15.62
CA ILE A 44 -12.00 0.09 -14.89
C ILE A 44 -11.22 1.02 -15.82
N ASP A 45 -11.56 2.32 -15.78
CA ASP A 45 -10.84 3.34 -16.54
C ASP A 45 -9.56 3.82 -15.84
N LYS A 46 -9.47 3.62 -14.51
CA LYS A 46 -8.37 4.12 -13.68
C LYS A 46 -7.93 3.06 -12.69
N ALA A 47 -6.61 2.87 -12.61
CA ALA A 47 -5.98 2.11 -11.55
C ALA A 47 -5.60 3.04 -10.38
N ALA A 48 -5.64 2.51 -9.18
CA ALA A 48 -5.17 3.17 -7.97
C ALA A 48 -4.39 2.18 -7.11
N THR A 49 -3.50 2.70 -6.28
CA THR A 49 -2.81 1.93 -5.25
C THR A 49 -2.70 2.78 -4.00
N ALA A 50 -2.72 2.12 -2.85
CA ALA A 50 -2.54 2.71 -1.54
C ALA A 50 -1.61 1.82 -0.73
N LEU A 51 -0.78 2.44 0.10
CA LEU A 51 0.08 1.77 1.06
C LEU A 51 -0.18 2.40 2.42
N ASP A 52 -0.43 1.55 3.41
CA ASP A 52 -0.55 1.94 4.80
C ASP A 52 0.70 1.54 5.56
N VAL A 53 1.15 2.42 6.45
CA VAL A 53 2.21 2.12 7.42
C VAL A 53 1.59 2.41 8.77
N SER A 54 1.49 1.38 9.62
CA SER A 54 0.80 1.46 10.91
C SER A 54 1.59 2.21 12.00
N VAL A 55 2.12 3.39 11.66
CA VAL A 55 2.84 4.33 12.52
C VAL A 55 2.42 5.75 12.13
N GLY A 56 2.23 6.64 13.11
CA GLY A 56 1.80 8.02 12.89
C GLY A 56 2.36 8.99 13.91
N ASN A 57 1.73 10.16 14.04
CA ASN A 57 2.17 11.24 14.94
C ASN A 57 2.32 10.82 16.42
N LEU A 58 1.58 9.80 16.87
CA LEU A 58 1.67 9.26 18.24
C LEU A 58 3.04 8.63 18.53
N ALA A 59 3.80 8.28 17.49
CA ALA A 59 5.16 7.77 17.59
C ALA A 59 6.22 8.87 17.44
N ASP A 60 5.82 10.14 17.26
CA ASP A 60 6.77 11.25 17.15
C ASP A 60 7.54 11.43 18.47
N SER A 61 8.82 11.78 18.37
CA SER A 61 9.60 12.19 19.54
C SER A 61 9.00 13.46 20.14
N ARG A 62 8.95 13.54 21.47
CA ARG A 62 8.46 14.75 22.16
C ARG A 62 9.29 15.99 21.85
N ASP A 63 10.58 15.80 21.55
CA ASP A 63 11.50 16.89 21.24
C ASP A 63 11.34 17.41 19.81
N VAL A 64 10.77 16.60 18.92
CA VAL A 64 10.57 16.94 17.49
C VAL A 64 9.18 16.47 17.04
N PRO A 65 8.11 17.17 17.44
CA PRO A 65 6.76 16.82 17.02
C PRO A 65 6.56 17.06 15.51
N GLY A 66 5.72 16.24 14.88
CA GLY A 66 5.38 16.37 13.46
C GLY A 66 6.30 15.61 12.50
N THR A 67 7.19 14.75 13.01
CA THR A 67 8.12 13.97 12.18
C THR A 67 7.40 13.01 11.23
N ALA A 68 6.32 12.35 11.65
CA ALA A 68 5.54 11.46 10.79
C ALA A 68 4.91 12.22 9.62
N HIS A 69 4.30 13.38 9.90
CA HIS A 69 3.69 14.21 8.86
C HIS A 69 4.75 14.82 7.92
N TYR A 70 5.88 15.26 8.48
CA TYR A 70 6.99 15.76 7.67
C TYR A 70 7.50 14.66 6.72
N LEU A 71 7.72 13.44 7.22
CA LEU A 71 8.15 12.31 6.42
C LEU A 71 7.18 12.01 5.27
N GLU A 72 5.87 12.04 5.53
CA GLU A 72 4.84 11.87 4.50
C GLU A 72 5.03 12.85 3.32
N HIS A 73 5.27 14.14 3.60
CA HIS A 73 5.59 15.12 2.55
C HIS A 73 6.91 14.82 1.83
N MET A 74 7.94 14.42 2.57
CA MET A 74 9.26 14.15 1.99
C MET A 74 9.23 12.97 1.01
N LEU A 75 8.36 11.98 1.21
CA LEU A 75 8.25 10.81 0.33
C LEU A 75 7.86 11.19 -1.12
N PHE A 76 7.18 12.32 -1.32
CA PHE A 76 6.81 12.79 -2.66
C PHE A 76 7.94 13.55 -3.38
N MET A 77 9.01 13.92 -2.68
CA MET A 77 10.11 14.72 -3.24
C MET A 77 11.16 13.90 -3.99
N GLY A 78 11.04 12.57 -4.02
CA GLY A 78 11.90 11.69 -4.81
C GLY A 78 12.47 10.53 -4.00
N SER A 79 12.94 9.51 -4.72
CA SER A 79 13.60 8.33 -4.17
C SER A 79 14.88 8.04 -4.97
N SER A 80 15.75 7.17 -4.46
CA SER A 80 16.97 6.77 -5.17
C SER A 80 16.72 6.17 -6.55
N LYS A 81 15.55 5.57 -6.78
CA LYS A 81 15.17 4.94 -8.06
C LYS A 81 14.43 5.88 -9.01
N VAL A 82 13.71 6.87 -8.48
CA VAL A 82 12.85 7.77 -9.28
C VAL A 82 12.84 9.15 -8.64
N ASN A 83 13.16 10.15 -9.46
CA ASN A 83 13.40 11.53 -9.02
C ASN A 83 12.15 12.28 -8.54
N PHE A 84 10.94 11.88 -8.94
CA PHE A 84 9.72 12.58 -8.56
C PHE A 84 8.49 11.68 -8.70
N TYR A 85 7.72 11.51 -7.62
CA TYR A 85 6.46 10.78 -7.62
C TYR A 85 5.34 11.72 -7.19
N LEU A 86 4.51 12.16 -8.12
CA LEU A 86 3.33 12.97 -7.77
C LEU A 86 2.08 12.56 -8.54
N ARG A 87 2.01 11.31 -9.01
CA ARG A 87 0.93 10.90 -9.92
C ARG A 87 0.08 9.70 -9.50
N PHE A 88 0.45 8.86 -8.53
CA PHE A 88 -0.30 7.62 -8.31
C PHE A 88 -0.37 7.04 -6.87
N LEU A 89 -0.02 7.79 -5.82
CA LEU A 89 -0.13 7.28 -4.44
C LEU A 89 -1.12 8.13 -3.64
N ILE A 90 -2.27 7.57 -3.28
CA ILE A 90 -3.07 8.09 -2.17
C ILE A 90 -2.55 7.35 -0.92
N MET A 91 -1.49 7.88 -0.30
CA MET A 91 -1.24 7.55 1.10
C MET A 91 -2.37 8.22 1.89
N LYS A 92 -3.20 7.41 2.52
CA LYS A 92 -4.24 7.90 3.42
C LYS A 92 -3.79 7.50 4.82
N ILE A 93 -2.84 8.26 5.38
CA ILE A 93 -2.59 8.20 6.81
C ILE A 93 -3.81 8.80 7.48
N ILE A 94 -4.51 7.99 8.27
CA ILE A 94 -5.50 8.49 9.22
C ILE A 94 -4.68 9.19 10.31
N ILE A 95 -4.68 10.52 10.28
CA ILE A 95 -4.15 11.39 11.34
C ILE A 95 -5.14 11.43 12.50
#